data_AF-H0T619-F1
#
_entry.id   AF-H0T619-F1
#
_cell.length_a   1.000
_cell.length_b   1.000
_cell.length_c   1.000
_cell.angle_alpha   90.00
_cell.angle_beta   90.00
_cell.angle_gamma   90.00
#
_symmetry.space_group_name_H-M   'P 1'
#
loop_
_entity.id
_entity.type
_entity.pdbx_description
1 polymer ?
#
loop_
_entity_poly.entity_id
_entity_poly.type
_entity_poly.pdbx_seq_one_letter_code
_entity_poly.pdbx_strand_id
1 'polypeptide(L)'
;MSGYVGAQIHGWKDLDWPALQSELDAIAAHAGHLGIWVVVGSNHPQELPLWPHNALYVISDQGAVVGRYDKRLISHSEETSWYSPGSHPLVFEVDGFRFGCALCIEIRFPELFMAYGRQGVDGVLFSAYEDPIFAVMARAHAANNIWMSVSTPAVCRRKLPCRLIGPDGYVFGQEAPGRDLVYGVLDRSKYEIPLTKARP
;
A
#
# COMPACT_ATOMS: atom_id res chain seq x y z
N MET A 1 10.59 11.56 1.47
CA MET A 1 10.20 10.16 1.15
C MET A 1 11.42 9.39 0.67
N SER A 2 11.51 8.10 0.95
CA SER A 2 12.75 7.31 0.83
C SER A 2 13.31 7.14 -0.58
N GLY A 3 12.52 7.35 -1.64
CA GLY A 3 12.93 7.15 -3.03
C GLY A 3 12.78 5.70 -3.52
N TYR A 4 12.85 5.53 -4.84
CA TYR A 4 12.71 4.26 -5.56
C TYR A 4 14.09 3.76 -6.02
N VAL A 5 14.36 2.47 -5.78
CA VAL A 5 15.63 1.83 -6.16
C VAL A 5 15.80 1.77 -7.68
N GLY A 6 17.03 2.02 -8.15
CA GLY A 6 17.36 2.10 -9.57
C GLY A 6 16.98 3.40 -10.26
N ALA A 7 16.06 4.19 -9.71
CA ALA A 7 15.70 5.51 -10.25
C ALA A 7 16.25 6.67 -9.43
N GLN A 8 16.10 6.62 -8.10
CA GLN A 8 16.50 7.67 -7.16
C GLN A 8 17.54 7.18 -6.15
N ILE A 9 17.55 5.88 -5.85
CA ILE A 9 18.58 5.23 -5.02
C ILE A 9 19.45 4.37 -5.91
N HIS A 10 20.75 4.65 -5.93
CA HIS A 10 21.77 3.88 -6.68
C HIS A 10 22.62 2.97 -5.79
N GLY A 11 22.52 3.11 -4.47
CA GLY A 11 23.08 2.19 -3.48
C GLY A 11 22.63 2.55 -2.07
N TRP A 12 22.59 1.56 -1.17
CA TRP A 12 22.10 1.77 0.21
C TRP A 12 22.96 2.69 1.07
N LYS A 13 24.22 2.89 0.68
CA LYS A 13 25.14 3.85 1.31
C LYS A 13 24.78 5.31 0.99
N ASP A 14 24.02 5.55 -0.07
CA ASP A 14 23.66 6.89 -0.52
C ASP A 14 22.40 7.41 0.19
N LEU A 15 21.70 6.55 0.92
CA LEU A 15 20.49 6.91 1.65
C LEU A 15 20.84 7.43 3.05
N ASP A 16 20.38 8.64 3.34
CA ASP A 16 20.45 9.23 4.68
C ASP A 16 19.37 8.62 5.59
N TRP A 17 19.73 7.55 6.29
CA TRP A 17 18.83 6.83 7.20
C TRP A 17 18.33 7.70 8.36
N PRO A 18 19.18 8.48 9.06
CA PRO A 18 18.70 9.43 10.07
C PRO A 18 17.67 10.43 9.53
N ALA A 19 17.92 11.04 8.35
CA ALA A 19 16.96 11.95 7.76
C ALA A 19 15.64 11.23 7.41
N LEU A 20 15.71 10.02 6.85
CA LEU A 20 14.51 9.23 6.56
C LEU A 20 13.69 8.92 7.83
N GLN A 21 14.37 8.56 8.92
CA GLN A 21 13.70 8.33 10.21
C GLN A 21 13.04 9.62 10.72
N SER A 22 13.74 10.75 10.66
CA SER A 22 13.19 12.05 11.07
C SER A 22 11.94 12.44 10.27
N GLU A 23 11.89 12.14 8.98
CA GLU A 23 10.72 12.37 8.14
C GLU A 23 9.55 11.45 8.52
N LEU A 24 9.81 10.17 8.83
CA LEU A 24 8.78 9.25 9.31
C LEU A 24 8.23 9.69 10.67
N ASP A 25 9.08 10.15 11.58
CA ASP A 25 8.69 10.66 12.89
C ASP A 25 7.82 11.92 12.75
N ALA A 26 8.17 12.82 11.82
CA ALA A 26 7.37 14.00 11.51
C ALA A 26 5.98 13.63 10.95
N ILE A 27 5.93 12.67 10.02
CA ILE A 27 4.64 12.14 9.50
C ILE A 27 3.80 11.56 10.64
N ALA A 28 4.42 10.81 11.55
CA ALA A 28 3.74 10.21 12.69
C ALA A 28 3.18 11.26 13.65
N ALA A 29 3.97 12.28 13.99
CA ALA A 29 3.52 13.40 14.80
C ALA A 29 2.34 14.15 14.15
N HIS A 30 2.40 14.39 12.83
CA HIS A 30 1.30 15.02 12.10
C HIS A 30 0.04 14.15 12.05
N ALA A 31 0.16 12.83 11.89
CA ALA A 31 -0.96 11.91 11.96
C ALA A 31 -1.68 12.01 13.31
N GLY A 32 -0.91 12.04 14.41
CA GLY A 32 -1.42 12.24 15.77
C GLY A 32 -2.12 13.59 15.97
N HIS A 33 -1.51 14.68 15.50
CA HIS A 33 -2.11 16.02 15.62
C HIS A 33 -3.39 16.18 14.81
N LEU A 34 -3.49 15.52 13.65
CA LEU A 34 -4.64 15.61 12.76
C LEU A 34 -5.73 14.57 13.08
N GLY A 35 -5.43 13.57 13.91
CA GLY A 35 -6.36 12.49 14.23
C GLY A 35 -6.67 11.61 13.00
N ILE A 36 -5.66 11.33 12.17
CA ILE A 36 -5.82 10.51 10.95
C ILE A 36 -4.87 9.31 10.94
N TRP A 37 -5.35 8.19 10.41
CA TRP A 37 -4.51 7.06 10.10
C TRP A 37 -3.70 7.31 8.82
N VAL A 38 -2.45 6.87 8.80
CA VAL A 38 -1.54 7.02 7.66
C VAL A 38 -0.91 5.68 7.33
N VAL A 39 -0.96 5.31 6.04
CA VAL A 39 -0.14 4.22 5.49
C VAL A 39 0.85 4.81 4.50
N VAL A 40 2.14 4.69 4.80
CA VAL A 40 3.22 5.34 4.03
C VAL A 40 4.29 4.34 3.62
N GLY A 41 4.67 4.39 2.34
CA GLY A 41 5.77 3.59 1.80
C GLY A 41 7.13 4.16 2.13
N SER A 42 8.05 3.30 2.58
CA SER A 42 9.42 3.68 2.90
C SER A 42 10.37 2.48 2.82
N ASN A 43 11.67 2.76 2.77
CA ASN A 43 12.72 1.76 2.95
C ASN A 43 12.92 1.54 4.45
N HIS A 44 13.04 0.29 4.89
CA HIS A 44 13.31 -0.05 6.29
C HIS A 44 14.72 -0.65 6.42
N PRO A 45 15.62 -0.06 7.22
CA PRO A 45 16.97 -0.59 7.40
C PRO A 45 16.95 -1.95 8.08
N GLN A 46 17.93 -2.80 7.75
CA GLN A 46 18.19 -4.05 8.45
C GLN A 46 19.63 -4.12 8.92
N GLU A 47 19.89 -5.01 9.88
CA GLU A 47 21.25 -5.35 10.27
C GLU A 47 21.95 -6.11 9.14
N LEU A 48 23.21 -5.74 8.88
CA LEU A 48 24.04 -6.46 7.93
C LEU A 48 24.17 -7.94 8.35
N PRO A 49 24.19 -8.89 7.40
CA PRO A 49 24.36 -8.70 5.96
C PRO A 49 23.04 -8.58 5.17
N LEU A 50 21.90 -8.46 5.84
CA LEU A 50 20.61 -8.42 5.15
C LEU A 50 20.40 -7.08 4.43
N TRP A 51 19.70 -7.13 3.31
CA TRP A 51 19.29 -5.92 2.63
C TRP A 51 18.08 -5.30 3.34
N PRO A 52 17.86 -3.99 3.17
CA PRO A 52 16.65 -3.33 3.63
C PRO A 52 15.37 -4.05 3.20
N HIS A 53 14.24 -3.69 3.81
CA HIS A 53 12.92 -4.04 3.34
C HIS A 53 12.27 -2.88 2.57
N ASN A 54 11.48 -3.21 1.55
CA ASN A 54 10.50 -2.30 0.98
C ASN A 54 9.22 -2.40 1.80
N ALA A 55 8.87 -1.35 2.53
CA ALA A 55 7.89 -1.42 3.60
C ALA A 55 6.75 -0.41 3.45
N LEU A 56 5.57 -0.76 3.99
CA LEU A 56 4.49 0.16 4.32
C LEU A 56 4.39 0.27 5.84
N TYR A 57 4.55 1.47 6.37
CA TYR A 57 4.31 1.76 7.78
C TYR A 57 2.84 2.13 7.99
N VAL A 58 2.22 1.55 9.01
CA VAL A 58 0.85 1.87 9.43
C VAL A 58 0.94 2.67 10.72
N ILE A 59 0.50 3.92 10.63
CA ILE A 59 0.53 4.90 11.70
C ILE A 59 -0.92 5.20 12.10
N SER A 60 -1.20 5.06 13.39
CA SER A 60 -2.50 5.36 13.97
C SER A 60 -2.79 6.87 14.04
N ASP A 61 -4.05 7.21 14.25
CA ASP A 61 -4.52 8.56 14.56
C ASP A 61 -3.98 9.15 15.89
N GLN A 62 -3.28 8.36 16.69
CA GLN A 62 -2.51 8.80 17.86
C GLN A 62 -1.04 9.11 17.53
N GLY A 63 -0.66 8.99 16.26
CA GLY A 63 0.73 9.19 15.82
C GLY A 63 1.68 8.07 16.20
N ALA A 64 1.17 6.88 16.55
CA ALA A 64 1.98 5.70 16.84
C ALA A 64 2.06 4.78 15.63
N VAL A 65 3.26 4.27 15.32
CA VAL A 65 3.44 3.17 14.35
C VAL A 65 2.88 1.89 14.98
N VAL A 66 1.75 1.42 14.47
CA VAL A 66 1.03 0.24 14.99
C VAL A 66 1.24 -1.01 14.13
N GLY A 67 1.87 -0.86 12.97
CA GLY A 67 2.22 -1.97 12.11
C GLY A 67 3.23 -1.59 11.05
N ARG A 68 3.91 -2.59 10.50
CA ARG A 68 4.78 -2.46 9.33
C ARG A 68 4.60 -3.69 8.46
N TYR A 69 4.25 -3.46 7.20
CA TYR A 69 4.18 -4.49 6.18
C TYR A 69 5.45 -4.45 5.36
N ASP A 70 6.22 -5.54 5.38
CA ASP A 70 7.41 -5.70 4.57
C ASP A 70 7.04 -6.52 3.32
N LYS A 71 7.36 -6.01 2.13
CA LYS A 71 7.03 -6.65 0.84
C LYS A 71 7.47 -8.11 0.83
N ARG A 72 6.52 -9.02 0.65
CA ARG A 72 6.72 -10.46 0.86
C ARG A 72 7.19 -11.16 -0.40
N LEU A 73 6.63 -10.77 -1.54
CA LEU A 73 7.06 -11.26 -2.86
C LEU A 73 7.78 -10.14 -3.59
N ILE A 74 9.09 -10.30 -3.73
CA ILE A 74 9.99 -9.37 -4.39
C ILE A 74 10.36 -9.89 -5.79
N SER A 75 10.65 -8.99 -6.73
CA SER A 75 11.09 -9.39 -8.07
C SER A 75 12.52 -9.95 -8.01
N HIS A 76 12.91 -10.71 -9.03
CA HIS A 76 14.28 -11.22 -9.13
C HIS A 76 15.33 -10.08 -9.13
N SER A 77 15.02 -8.93 -9.72
CA SER A 77 15.92 -7.76 -9.70
C SER A 77 16.03 -7.13 -8.30
N GLU A 78 14.95 -7.16 -7.52
CA GLU A 78 14.95 -6.68 -6.14
C GLU A 78 15.72 -7.65 -5.24
N GLU A 79 15.46 -8.95 -5.36
CA GLU A 79 16.10 -10.01 -4.58
C GLU A 79 17.60 -10.15 -4.87
N THR A 80 18.10 -9.72 -6.02
CA THR A 80 19.52 -9.89 -6.34
C THR A 80 20.38 -8.71 -5.90
N SER A 81 19.79 -7.57 -5.54
CA SER A 81 20.57 -6.33 -5.38
C SER A 81 20.02 -5.33 -4.36
N TRP A 82 18.75 -5.44 -3.94
CA TRP A 82 18.08 -4.34 -3.27
C TRP A 82 17.40 -4.72 -1.97
N TYR A 83 16.61 -5.78 -1.93
CA TYR A 83 15.74 -6.03 -0.79
C TYR A 83 15.77 -7.48 -0.35
N SER A 84 15.62 -7.69 0.96
CA SER A 84 15.23 -8.97 1.53
C SER A 84 13.70 -9.06 1.59
N PRO A 85 13.09 -10.25 1.42
CA PRO A 85 11.64 -10.40 1.45
C PRO A 85 11.13 -10.37 2.90
N GLY A 86 9.99 -9.71 3.10
CA GLY A 86 9.17 -9.87 4.29
C GLY A 86 8.51 -11.25 4.36
N SER A 87 8.04 -11.64 5.54
CA SER A 87 7.51 -13.00 5.78
C SER A 87 6.06 -13.04 6.25
N HIS A 88 5.48 -11.92 6.67
CA HIS A 88 4.18 -11.90 7.35
C HIS A 88 3.17 -10.98 6.65
N PRO A 89 1.89 -11.40 6.49
CA PRO A 89 0.83 -10.47 6.15
C PRO A 89 0.63 -9.45 7.28
N LEU A 90 0.08 -8.29 6.95
CA LEU A 90 -0.37 -7.30 7.94
C LEU A 90 -1.87 -7.10 7.78
N VAL A 91 -2.61 -7.21 8.89
CA VAL A 91 -4.03 -6.84 8.96
C VAL A 91 -4.23 -5.95 10.17
N PHE A 92 -4.89 -4.81 9.98
CA PHE A 92 -5.24 -3.87 11.04
C PHE A 92 -6.67 -3.36 10.85
N GLU A 93 -7.28 -2.83 11.91
CA GLU A 93 -8.65 -2.34 11.89
C GLU A 93 -8.69 -0.83 12.15
N VAL A 94 -9.53 -0.13 11.38
CA VAL A 94 -9.84 1.29 11.55
C VAL A 94 -11.35 1.45 11.41
N ASP A 95 -12.01 1.98 12.43
CA ASP A 95 -13.46 2.26 12.44
C ASP A 95 -14.34 1.08 11.97
N GLY A 96 -13.98 -0.14 12.38
CA GLY A 96 -14.71 -1.37 11.99
C GLY A 96 -14.47 -1.81 10.54
N PHE A 97 -13.45 -1.30 9.86
CA PHE A 97 -12.95 -1.81 8.58
C PHE A 97 -11.58 -2.45 8.77
N ARG A 98 -11.42 -3.65 8.25
CA ARG A 98 -10.17 -4.41 8.29
C ARG A 98 -9.39 -4.20 7.00
N PHE A 99 -8.13 -3.78 7.13
CA PHE A 99 -7.26 -3.47 6.00
C PHE A 99 -6.07 -4.41 5.92
N GLY A 100 -5.74 -4.85 4.70
CA GLY A 100 -4.49 -5.50 4.34
C GLY A 100 -3.57 -4.59 3.53
N CYS A 101 -2.32 -5.00 3.35
CA CYS A 101 -1.31 -4.24 2.58
C CYS A 101 -0.69 -5.10 1.47
N ALA A 102 -0.34 -4.48 0.35
CA ALA A 102 0.41 -5.11 -0.74
C ALA A 102 1.24 -4.08 -1.52
N LEU A 103 2.35 -4.53 -2.13
CA LEU A 103 3.30 -3.65 -2.80
C LEU A 103 3.65 -4.09 -4.23
N CYS A 104 3.43 -3.20 -5.19
CA CYS A 104 3.95 -3.27 -6.56
C CYS A 104 3.73 -4.65 -7.22
N ILE A 105 4.81 -5.40 -7.50
CA ILE A 105 4.76 -6.71 -8.16
C ILE A 105 3.84 -7.72 -7.47
N GLU A 106 3.57 -7.55 -6.17
CA GLU A 106 2.68 -8.40 -5.37
C GLU A 106 1.26 -8.49 -5.96
N ILE A 107 0.82 -7.48 -6.72
CA ILE A 107 -0.48 -7.51 -7.41
C ILE A 107 -0.60 -8.60 -8.47
N ARG A 108 0.52 -9.20 -8.90
CA ARG A 108 0.52 -10.33 -9.83
C ARG A 108 0.25 -11.67 -9.15
N PHE A 109 0.21 -11.71 -7.82
CA PHE A 109 0.09 -12.93 -7.04
C PHE A 109 -1.27 -12.99 -6.32
N PRO A 110 -2.32 -13.54 -6.97
CA PRO A 110 -3.68 -13.56 -6.43
C PRO A 110 -3.79 -14.25 -5.06
N GLU A 111 -2.87 -15.16 -4.74
CA GLU A 111 -2.83 -15.90 -3.49
C GLU A 111 -2.74 -14.96 -2.27
N LEU A 112 -2.06 -13.81 -2.41
CA LEU A 112 -1.97 -12.80 -1.35
C LEU A 112 -3.33 -12.17 -1.05
N PHE A 113 -4.08 -11.81 -2.09
CA PHE A 113 -5.40 -11.19 -1.98
C PHE A 113 -6.45 -12.20 -1.51
N MET A 114 -6.36 -13.45 -1.98
CA MET A 114 -7.19 -14.55 -1.48
C MET A 114 -6.94 -14.82 0.01
N ALA A 115 -5.68 -14.77 0.45
CA ALA A 115 -5.34 -14.92 1.86
C ALA A 115 -5.91 -13.79 2.73
N TYR A 116 -5.96 -12.56 2.21
CA TYR A 116 -6.65 -11.45 2.89
C TYR A 116 -8.16 -11.65 2.92
N GLY A 117 -8.77 -12.10 1.83
CA GLY A 117 -10.20 -12.44 1.79
C GLY A 117 -10.59 -13.48 2.84
N ARG A 118 -9.78 -14.55 3.00
CA ARG A 118 -9.98 -15.58 4.05
C ARG A 118 -9.84 -15.04 5.47
N GLN A 119 -9.08 -13.97 5.66
CA GLN A 119 -8.91 -13.32 6.96
C GLN A 119 -10.05 -12.33 7.27
N GLY A 120 -11.00 -12.12 6.35
CA GLY A 120 -12.08 -11.16 6.52
C GLY A 120 -11.63 -9.71 6.37
N VAL A 121 -10.60 -9.46 5.54
CA VAL A 121 -10.20 -8.10 5.16
C VAL A 121 -11.29 -7.45 4.32
N ASP A 122 -11.65 -6.22 4.64
CA ASP A 122 -12.58 -5.41 3.87
C ASP A 122 -11.88 -4.77 2.66
N GLY A 123 -10.67 -4.25 2.84
CA GLY A 123 -9.93 -3.61 1.75
C GLY A 123 -8.42 -3.80 1.79
N VAL A 124 -7.78 -3.74 0.61
CA VAL A 124 -6.32 -3.80 0.49
C VAL A 124 -5.77 -2.46 0.05
N LEU A 125 -4.83 -1.95 0.84
CA LEU A 125 -4.08 -0.74 0.55
C LEU A 125 -2.87 -1.10 -0.30
N PHE A 126 -2.93 -0.80 -1.59
CA PHE A 126 -1.89 -1.16 -2.55
C PHE A 126 -1.10 0.06 -3.01
N SER A 127 0.23 -0.02 -2.90
CA SER A 127 1.14 1.02 -3.38
C SER A 127 2.09 0.47 -4.43
N ALA A 128 2.40 1.25 -5.47
CA ALA A 128 3.23 0.77 -6.58
C ALA A 128 4.02 1.86 -7.29
N TYR A 129 4.97 1.41 -8.11
CA TYR A 129 5.74 2.25 -9.02
C TYR A 129 5.41 1.90 -10.49
N GLU A 130 4.88 2.91 -11.19
CA GLU A 130 4.59 3.04 -12.64
C GLU A 130 4.45 1.82 -13.60
N ASP A 131 3.50 0.91 -13.36
CA ASP A 131 2.99 -0.01 -14.41
C ASP A 131 1.46 0.15 -14.61
N PRO A 132 0.99 0.63 -15.80
CA PRO A 132 -0.44 0.78 -16.08
C PRO A 132 -1.25 -0.50 -15.91
N ILE A 133 -0.65 -1.69 -16.11
CA ILE A 133 -1.38 -2.97 -15.96
C ILE A 133 -1.84 -3.20 -14.53
N PHE A 134 -1.15 -2.61 -13.54
CA PHE A 134 -1.52 -2.73 -12.14
C PHE A 134 -2.89 -2.12 -11.85
N ALA A 135 -3.32 -1.09 -12.60
CA ALA A 135 -4.69 -0.57 -12.46
C ALA A 135 -5.74 -1.60 -12.89
N VAL A 136 -5.45 -2.40 -13.91
CA VAL A 136 -6.36 -3.47 -14.38
C VAL A 136 -6.41 -4.60 -13.36
N MET A 137 -5.24 -5.02 -12.87
CA MET A 137 -5.14 -6.09 -11.86
C MET A 137 -5.79 -5.68 -10.54
N ALA A 138 -5.63 -4.42 -10.11
CA ALA A 138 -6.29 -3.90 -8.91
C ALA A 138 -7.81 -3.98 -9.03
N ARG A 139 -8.38 -3.66 -10.20
CA ARG A 139 -9.82 -3.83 -10.43
C ARG A 139 -10.25 -5.29 -10.40
N ALA A 140 -9.44 -6.19 -10.95
CA ALA A 140 -9.72 -7.62 -10.93
C ALA A 140 -9.70 -8.20 -9.51
N HIS A 141 -8.71 -7.83 -8.69
CA HIS A 141 -8.66 -8.24 -7.28
C HIS A 141 -9.82 -7.64 -6.48
N ALA A 142 -10.13 -6.36 -6.68
CA ALA A 142 -11.24 -5.70 -6.00
C ALA A 142 -12.59 -6.38 -6.31
N ALA A 143 -12.80 -6.81 -7.57
CA ALA A 143 -13.99 -7.56 -7.99
C ALA A 143 -14.18 -8.92 -7.29
N ASN A 144 -13.21 -9.37 -6.47
CA ASN A 144 -13.38 -10.48 -5.53
C ASN A 144 -13.92 -10.01 -4.17
N ASN A 145 -14.82 -9.03 -4.17
CA ASN A 145 -15.54 -8.54 -3.00
C ASN A 145 -14.67 -7.82 -1.95
N ILE A 146 -13.59 -7.14 -2.36
CA ILE A 146 -12.73 -6.34 -1.48
C ILE A 146 -12.56 -4.92 -2.03
N TRP A 147 -12.52 -3.91 -1.17
CA TRP A 147 -12.10 -2.58 -1.61
C TRP A 147 -10.60 -2.58 -1.93
N MET A 148 -10.18 -1.70 -2.83
CA MET A 148 -8.75 -1.46 -3.08
C MET A 148 -8.44 0.02 -3.24
N SER A 149 -7.32 0.45 -2.68
CA SER A 149 -6.68 1.71 -3.08
C SER A 149 -5.47 1.42 -3.95
N VAL A 150 -5.19 2.31 -4.89
CA VAL A 150 -3.94 2.35 -5.66
C VAL A 150 -3.28 3.68 -5.38
N SER A 151 -2.13 3.65 -4.71
CA SER A 151 -1.30 4.82 -4.41
C SER A 151 0.02 4.75 -5.17
N THR A 152 0.41 5.85 -5.80
CA THR A 152 1.67 5.96 -6.56
C THR A 152 2.35 7.30 -6.30
N PRO A 153 3.68 7.38 -6.44
CA PRO A 153 4.37 8.66 -6.41
C PRO A 153 3.87 9.61 -7.51
N ALA A 154 3.86 10.91 -7.25
CA ALA A 154 3.37 11.92 -8.19
C ALA A 154 4.02 11.85 -9.59
N VAL A 155 5.29 11.44 -9.67
CA VAL A 155 6.00 11.24 -10.95
C VAL A 155 5.39 10.13 -11.81
N CYS A 156 4.70 9.17 -11.19
CA CYS A 156 4.07 8.02 -11.85
C CYS A 156 2.65 8.30 -12.34
N ARG A 157 2.04 9.44 -11.96
CA ARG A 157 0.61 9.77 -12.19
C ARG A 157 0.14 9.56 -13.62
N ARG A 158 1.00 9.84 -14.61
CA ARG A 158 0.66 9.71 -16.03
C ARG A 158 0.48 8.26 -16.47
N LYS A 159 1.24 7.33 -15.88
CA LYS A 159 1.20 5.90 -16.22
C LYS A 159 0.21 5.15 -15.33
N LEU A 160 0.22 5.44 -14.03
CA LEU A 160 -0.61 4.78 -13.03
C LEU A 160 -1.16 5.84 -12.05
N PRO A 161 -2.28 6.50 -12.39
CA PRO A 161 -2.90 7.49 -11.51
C PRO A 161 -3.50 6.81 -10.27
N CYS A 162 -3.53 7.54 -9.15
CA CYS A 162 -4.12 7.05 -7.91
C CYS A 162 -5.62 6.80 -8.06
N ARG A 163 -6.12 5.73 -7.42
CA ARG A 163 -7.52 5.27 -7.55
C ARG A 163 -8.06 4.66 -6.26
N LEU A 164 -9.37 4.74 -6.10
CA LEU A 164 -10.18 3.99 -5.14
C LEU A 164 -11.16 3.11 -5.92
N ILE A 165 -11.18 1.84 -5.58
CA ILE A 165 -11.89 0.79 -6.31
C ILE A 165 -12.83 0.06 -5.34
N GLY A 166 -14.10 -0.06 -5.74
CA GLY A 166 -15.12 -0.75 -4.98
C GLY A 166 -14.98 -2.28 -5.07
N PRO A 167 -15.64 -3.02 -4.17
CA PRO A 167 -15.67 -4.48 -4.16
C PRO A 167 -16.36 -5.10 -5.38
N ASP A 168 -16.96 -4.29 -6.24
CA ASP A 168 -17.49 -4.65 -7.56
C ASP A 168 -16.46 -4.48 -8.70
N GLY A 169 -15.25 -4.00 -8.39
CA GLY A 169 -14.19 -3.71 -9.36
C GLY A 169 -14.34 -2.39 -10.11
N TYR A 170 -15.33 -1.56 -9.77
CA TYR A 170 -15.51 -0.24 -10.38
C TYR A 170 -14.74 0.83 -9.60
N VAL A 171 -14.17 1.79 -10.35
CA VAL A 171 -13.46 2.92 -9.76
C VAL A 171 -14.49 3.94 -9.27
N PHE A 172 -14.45 4.30 -7.99
CA PHE A 172 -15.34 5.31 -7.40
C PHE A 172 -14.60 6.58 -6.95
N GLY A 173 -13.25 6.57 -6.98
CA GLY A 173 -12.41 7.75 -6.80
C GLY A 173 -11.17 7.65 -7.68
N GLN A 174 -10.79 8.73 -8.34
CA GLN A 174 -9.58 8.79 -9.16
C GLN A 174 -9.00 10.21 -9.16
N GLU A 175 -7.68 10.31 -9.35
CA GLU A 175 -6.99 11.59 -9.54
C GLU A 175 -7.64 12.38 -10.70
N ALA A 176 -7.98 13.64 -10.41
CA ALA A 176 -8.47 14.59 -11.40
C ALA A 176 -7.35 15.55 -11.82
N PRO A 177 -7.35 16.06 -13.07
CA PRO A 177 -6.37 17.05 -13.49
C PRO A 177 -6.27 18.23 -12.52
N GLY A 178 -5.05 18.55 -12.07
CA GLY A 178 -4.79 19.65 -11.14
C GLY A 178 -5.15 19.36 -9.67
N ARG A 179 -5.42 18.10 -9.31
CA ARG A 179 -5.60 17.69 -7.91
C ARG A 179 -4.56 16.65 -7.51
N ASP A 180 -3.97 16.86 -6.34
CA ASP A 180 -2.96 15.96 -5.77
C ASP A 180 -3.54 14.97 -4.73
N LEU A 181 -4.87 15.02 -4.52
CA LEU A 181 -5.58 14.20 -3.53
C LEU A 181 -6.77 13.48 -4.18
N VAL A 182 -6.87 12.18 -3.89
CA VAL A 182 -8.04 11.34 -4.16
C VAL A 182 -8.66 10.94 -2.85
N TYR A 183 -9.96 11.12 -2.69
CA TYR A 183 -10.71 10.71 -1.51
C TYR A 183 -12.04 10.06 -1.92
N GLY A 184 -12.60 9.29 -1.00
CA GLY A 184 -13.86 8.60 -1.18
C GLY A 184 -14.33 8.01 0.15
N VAL A 185 -15.61 7.62 0.21
CA VAL A 185 -16.24 7.08 1.42
C VAL A 185 -16.46 5.59 1.25
N LEU A 186 -15.96 4.79 2.18
CA LEU A 186 -16.27 3.36 2.25
C LEU A 186 -17.67 3.20 2.85
N ASP A 187 -18.58 2.61 2.08
CA ASP A 187 -19.99 2.49 2.46
C ASP A 187 -20.52 1.11 2.07
N ARG A 188 -20.63 0.21 3.05
CA ARG A 188 -21.11 -1.17 2.85
C ARG A 188 -22.52 -1.20 2.23
N SER A 189 -23.36 -0.21 2.48
CA SER A 189 -24.75 -0.19 1.99
C SER A 189 -24.86 -0.04 0.47
N LYS A 190 -23.84 0.54 -0.17
CA LYS A 190 -23.79 0.69 -1.65
C LYS A 190 -23.38 -0.58 -2.38
N TYR A 191 -22.96 -1.61 -1.66
CA TYR A 191 -22.31 -2.79 -2.20
C TYR A 191 -22.98 -4.09 -1.72
N GLU A 192 -24.31 -4.08 -1.61
CA GLU A 192 -25.10 -5.24 -1.15
C GLU A 192 -24.79 -6.52 -1.96
N ILE A 193 -24.70 -6.41 -3.29
CA ILE A 193 -24.41 -7.57 -4.15
C ILE A 193 -23.03 -8.17 -3.84
N PRO A 194 -21.91 -7.45 -4.06
CA PRO A 194 -20.60 -8.04 -3.84
C PRO A 194 -20.32 -8.39 -2.36
N LEU A 195 -20.86 -7.64 -1.39
CA LEU A 195 -20.53 -7.88 0.02
C LEU A 195 -21.45 -8.84 0.75
N THR A 196 -22.69 -9.04 0.28
CA THR A 196 -23.68 -9.86 0.98
C THR A 196 -24.20 -11.01 0.12
N LYS A 197 -24.49 -10.78 -1.16
CA LYS A 197 -25.14 -11.78 -2.03
C LYS A 197 -24.16 -12.67 -2.80
N ALA A 198 -22.97 -12.14 -3.11
CA ALA A 198 -21.95 -12.83 -3.93
C ALA A 198 -20.75 -13.34 -3.11
N ARG A 199 -20.67 -13.05 -1.81
CA ARG A 199 -19.72 -13.73 -0.91
C ARG A 199 -20.27 -15.14 -0.62
N PRO A 200 -19.47 -16.20 -0.82
CA PRO A 200 -19.89 -17.58 -0.54
C PRO A 200 -20.11 -17.83 0.96
#